data_AF-A0A1A8EF39-F1
#
_entry.id   AF-A0A1A8EF39-F1
#
_cell.length_a   1.000
_cell.length_b   1.000
_cell.length_c   1.000
_cell.angle_alpha   90.00
_cell.angle_beta   90.00
_cell.angle_gamma   90.00
#
_symmetry.space_group_name_H-M   'P 1'
#
loop_
_entity.id
_entity.type
_entity.pdbx_description
1 polymer ?
#
loop_
_entity_poly.entity_id
_entity_poly.type
_entity_poly.pdbx_seq_one_letter_code
_entity_poly.pdbx_strand_id
1 'polypeptide(L)' 'YFGEEGAIALGQALKENNMLEELNVSNNQIPPEGAIHLALGLRVNKTIKLLNVSW' A
#
# COMPACT_ATOMS: atom_id res chain seq x y z
N TYR A 1 -14.13 -1.25 -3.22
CA TYR A 1 -13.40 -0.63 -4.34
C TYR A 1 -12.45 0.38 -3.77
N PHE A 2 -11.17 0.07 -3.77
CA PHE A 2 -10.12 0.96 -3.32
C PHE A 2 -9.80 1.88 -4.49
N GLY A 3 -10.42 3.06 -4.49
CA GLY A 3 -10.21 4.04 -5.54
C GLY A 3 -8.73 4.42 -5.67
N GLU A 4 -8.36 4.95 -6.83
CA GLU A 4 -7.01 5.44 -7.11
C GLU A 4 -6.50 6.37 -6.00
N GLU A 5 -7.33 7.32 -5.56
CA GLU A 5 -7.01 8.27 -4.49
C GLU A 5 -6.68 7.58 -3.16
N GLY A 6 -7.38 6.50 -2.82
CA GLY A 6 -7.11 5.71 -1.62
C GLY A 6 -5.75 5.01 -1.69
N ALA A 7 -5.38 4.50 -2.85
CA ALA A 7 -4.07 3.90 -3.10
C ALA A 7 -2.93 4.92 -3.11
N ILE A 8 -3.18 6.13 -3.63
CA ILE A 8 -2.23 7.24 -3.55
C ILE A 8 -2.00 7.62 -2.08
N ALA A 9 -3.07 7.85 -1.33
CA ALA A 9 -3.00 8.24 0.08
C ALA A 9 -2.30 7.17 0.92
N LEU A 10 -2.63 5.89 0.71
CA LEU A 10 -1.95 4.79 1.40
C LEU A 10 -0.47 4.71 1.02
N GLY A 11 -0.14 4.82 -0.27
CA GLY A 11 1.25 4.86 -0.73
C GLY A 11 2.06 6.00 -0.09
N GLN A 12 1.48 7.19 0.09
CA GLN A 12 2.10 8.30 0.80
C GLN A 12 2.27 8.00 2.29
N ALA A 13 1.23 7.49 2.96
CA ALA A 13 1.29 7.11 4.36
C ALA A 13 2.39 6.05 4.62
N LEU A 14 2.58 5.10 3.71
CA LEU A 14 3.63 4.10 3.80
C LEU A 14 5.05 4.66 3.72
N LYS A 15 5.28 5.80 3.04
CA LYS A 15 6.60 6.44 3.00
C LYS A 15 7.02 6.99 4.36
N GLU A 16 6.07 7.56 5.08
CA GLU A 16 6.30 8.21 6.37
C GLU A 16 6.19 7.22 7.55
N ASN A 17 5.48 6.10 7.35
CA ASN A 17 5.29 5.11 8.41
C ASN A 17 6.57 4.29 8.65
N ASN A 18 7.03 4.27 9.90
CA ASN A 18 8.24 3.56 10.34
C ASN A 18 7.96 2.58 11.49
N MET A 19 6.70 2.15 11.67
CA MET A 19 6.29 1.23 12.73
C MET A 19 5.50 0.03 12.21
N LEU A 20 4.76 0.19 11.11
CA LEU A 20 3.88 -0.85 10.59
C LEU A 20 4.70 -1.99 10.03
N GLU A 21 4.51 -3.19 10.59
CA GLU A 21 5.19 -4.41 10.14
C GLU A 21 4.32 -5.27 9.21
N GLU A 22 3.00 -5.18 9.35
CA GLU A 22 2.06 -6.00 8.59
C GLU A 22 0.98 -5.10 7.96
N LEU A 23 0.78 -5.24 6.65
CA LEU A 23 -0.25 -4.54 5.91
C LEU A 23 -1.11 -5.56 5.15
N ASN A 24 -2.40 -5.60 5.48
CA ASN A 24 -3.38 -6.37 4.73
C ASN A 24 -4.35 -5.44 4.01
N VAL A 25 -4.29 -5.47 2.67
CA VAL A 25 -5.20 -4.77 1.77
C VAL A 25 -5.87 -5.75 0.80
N SER A 26 -6.04 -7.02 1.21
CA SER A 26 -6.72 -8.03 0.40
C SER A 26 -8.17 -7.64 0.10
N ASN A 27 -8.68 -8.07 -1.05
CA ASN A 27 -10.07 -7.94 -1.47
C ASN A 27 -10.54 -6.48 -1.62
N ASN A 28 -9.57 -5.56 -1.77
CA ASN A 28 -9.84 -4.14 -1.93
C ASN A 28 -9.98 -3.71 -3.39
N GLN A 29 -9.72 -4.60 -4.36
CA GLN A 29 -9.79 -4.27 -5.80
C GLN A 29 -8.97 -3.02 -6.13
N ILE A 30 -7.67 -3.07 -5.82
CA ILE A 30 -6.75 -1.97 -6.09
C ILE A 30 -6.54 -1.89 -7.61
N PRO A 31 -6.83 -0.75 -8.27
CA PRO A 31 -6.61 -0.59 -9.70
C PRO A 31 -5.10 -0.56 -10.01
N PRO A 32 -4.69 -0.90 -11.25
CA PRO A 32 -3.27 -0.89 -11.64
C PRO A 32 -2.53 0.42 -11.31
N GLU A 33 -3.18 1.57 -11.53
CA GLU A 33 -2.65 2.90 -11.23
C GLU A 33 -2.41 3.09 -9.73
N GLY A 34 -3.34 2.60 -8.90
CA GLY A 34 -3.20 2.60 -7.46
C GLY A 34 -2.09 1.68 -6.96
N ALA A 35 -1.91 0.52 -7.59
CA ALA A 35 -0.85 -0.43 -7.25
C ALA A 35 0.55 0.16 -7.47
N ILE A 36 0.74 1.00 -8.50
CA ILE A 36 1.99 1.74 -8.72
C ILE A 36 2.32 2.65 -7.53
N HIS A 37 1.32 3.38 -7.02
CA HIS A 37 1.51 4.28 -5.88
C HIS A 37 1.83 3.54 -4.58
N LEU A 38 1.18 2.39 -4.36
CA LEU A 38 1.51 1.50 -3.25
C LEU A 38 2.95 0.99 -3.35
N ALA A 39 3.37 0.53 -4.54
CA ALA A 39 4.75 0.09 -4.76
C ALA A 39 5.78 1.20 -4.50
N LEU A 40 5.48 2.45 -4.88
CA LEU A 40 6.34 3.59 -4.57
C LEU A 40 6.46 3.86 -3.07
N GLY A 41 5.39 3.67 -2.30
CA GLY A 41 5.40 3.77 -0.85
C GLY A 41 6.21 2.66 -0.20
N LEU A 42 5.93 1.41 -0.59
CA LEU A 42 6.60 0.20 -0.12
C LEU A 42 8.10 0.21 -0.41
N ARG A 43 8.54 0.77 -1.54
CA ARG A 43 9.97 0.89 -1.88
C ARG A 43 10.77 1.67 -0.83
N VAL A 44 10.14 2.69 -0.24
CA VAL A 44 10.77 3.57 0.76
C VAL A 44 10.58 2.99 2.16
N ASN A 45 9.42 2.41 2.46
CA ASN A 45 9.12 1.79 3.73
C ASN A 45 10.13 0.67 4.06
N LYS A 46 10.66 0.66 5.29
CA LYS A 46 11.65 -0.32 5.76
C LYS A 46 11.15 -1.22 6.88
N THR A 47 9.88 -1.08 7.28
CA THR A 47 9.33 -1.79 8.43
C THR A 47 8.36 -2.89 8.05
N ILE A 48 7.68 -2.77 6.90
CA ILE A 48 6.76 -3.81 6.42
C ILE A 48 7.53 -5.09 6.13
N LYS A 49 7.12 -6.17 6.81
CA LYS A 49 7.61 -7.55 6.67
C LYS A 49 6.57 -8.42 5.97
N LEU A 50 5.28 -8.14 6.17
CA LEU A 50 4.19 -8.89 5.57
C LEU A 50 3.24 -7.95 4.82
N LEU A 51 3.00 -8.25 3.55
CA LEU A 51 2.06 -7.54 2.71
C LEU A 51 1.08 -8.54 2.09
N ASN A 52 -0.22 -8.36 2.32
CA ASN A 52 -1.27 -9.11 1.65
C ASN A 52 -2.05 -8.19 0.69
N VAL A 53 -2.02 -8.55 -0.59
CA VAL A 53 -2.70 -7.87 -1.71
C VAL A 53 -3.56 -8.85 -2.52
N SER A 54 -3.97 -9.97 -1.92
CA SER A 54 -4.81 -10.98 -2.59
C SER A 54 -6.19 -10.42 -2.98
N TRP A 55 -6.84 -11.09 -3.92
CA TRP A 55 -8.18 -10.74 -4.41
C TRP A 55 -9.29 -11.30 -3.53
#